data_AF-A0A3N0Y029-F1
#
_entry.id   AF-A0A3N0Y029-F1
#
_cell.length_a   1.000
_cell.length_b   1.000
_cell.length_c   1.000
_cell.angle_alpha   90.00
_cell.angle_beta   90.00
_cell.angle_gamma   90.00
#
_symmetry.space_group_name_H-M   'P 1'
#
loop_
_entity.id
_entity.type
_entity.pdbx_description
1 polymer ?
#
loop_
_entity_poly.entity_id
_entity_poly.type
_entity_poly.pdbx_seq_one_letter_code
_entity_poly.pdbx_strand_id
1 'polypeptide(L)'
;MIEIETFSPNVVTSKTFLFLSGKKSEDPLHPDYVPSLFSFTSKTDRTRAVKNLERYQRFREVSVKRFVSANTSKELAATALMNLYQSSTIKKEVQMVEVQGTEVQTVEVQGTEVQTDETHSDIASLHEQIKSLNSECQSLREKVHELESELKLHVLDPSQFDDSKIKFFTGLPSLQTFMLLFSSVSSVVPVTTKHSLKPTQELLLTLMKLRLNLSEEFLGHLFRIHQSTVSRILRRWIHVREAFNSLK
;
A
#
# COMPACT_ATOMS: atom_id res chain seq x y z
N MET A 1 14.64 -55.85 -11.58
CA MET A 1 15.60 -55.52 -10.52
C MET A 1 15.97 -54.05 -10.74
N ILE A 2 15.32 -53.14 -10.01
CA ILE A 2 15.59 -51.71 -10.11
C ILE A 2 15.95 -51.27 -8.70
N GLU A 3 17.22 -50.89 -8.54
CA GLU A 3 17.83 -50.49 -7.28
C GLU A 3 17.21 -49.18 -6.79
N ILE A 4 16.90 -49.15 -5.50
CA ILE A 4 16.40 -47.98 -4.80
C ILE A 4 17.61 -47.34 -4.13
N GLU A 5 18.26 -46.38 -4.80
CA GLU A 5 19.33 -45.59 -4.17
C GLU A 5 18.74 -44.67 -3.09
N THR A 6 19.35 -44.74 -1.91
CA THR A 6 18.93 -44.09 -0.68
C THR A 6 19.31 -42.60 -0.69
N PHE A 7 18.33 -41.75 -0.40
CA PHE A 7 18.48 -40.28 -0.36
C PHE A 7 19.19 -39.81 0.93
N SER A 8 20.29 -39.07 0.79
CA SER A 8 21.06 -38.45 1.89
C SER A 8 20.63 -36.99 2.12
N PRO A 9 20.43 -36.52 3.37
CA PRO A 9 19.66 -35.31 3.66
C PRO A 9 20.56 -34.08 3.89
N ASN A 10 21.40 -33.69 2.93
CA ASN A 10 22.20 -32.46 3.08
C ASN A 10 22.57 -31.80 1.74
N VAL A 11 21.60 -31.24 1.01
CA VAL A 11 21.88 -30.17 0.02
C VAL A 11 20.71 -29.18 -0.06
N VAL A 12 21.09 -27.90 0.00
CA VAL A 12 20.28 -26.68 -0.11
C VAL A 12 19.31 -26.72 -1.29
N THR A 13 18.07 -26.28 -1.04
CA THR A 13 16.96 -26.22 -1.99
C THR A 13 17.23 -25.34 -3.21
N SER A 14 17.52 -25.96 -4.36
CA SER A 14 17.29 -25.37 -5.68
C SER A 14 16.08 -26.03 -6.33
N LYS A 15 14.96 -25.31 -6.34
CA LYS A 15 13.69 -25.67 -6.99
C LYS A 15 13.82 -25.59 -8.51
N THR A 16 14.49 -26.54 -9.16
CA THR A 16 14.39 -26.74 -10.63
C THR A 16 14.92 -28.13 -11.00
N PHE A 17 14.18 -29.19 -10.68
CA PHE A 17 14.50 -30.55 -11.16
C PHE A 17 13.37 -31.21 -11.96
N LEU A 18 12.31 -30.47 -12.33
CA LEU A 18 11.19 -31.04 -13.09
C LEU A 18 11.38 -31.04 -14.62
N PHE A 19 12.32 -30.24 -15.13
CA PHE A 19 12.59 -30.11 -16.57
C PHE A 19 14.07 -30.32 -16.84
N LEU A 20 14.39 -31.26 -17.72
CA LEU A 20 15.75 -31.60 -18.17
C LEU A 20 16.39 -30.44 -18.95
N SER A 21 15.62 -29.68 -19.74
CA SER A 21 16.09 -28.48 -20.45
C SER A 21 15.87 -27.17 -19.68
N GLY A 22 15.22 -27.23 -18.51
CA GLY A 22 14.84 -26.06 -17.73
C GLY A 22 13.66 -25.25 -18.29
N LYS A 23 13.04 -25.69 -19.40
CA LYS A 23 11.84 -25.07 -19.99
C LYS A 23 10.76 -26.11 -20.25
N LYS A 24 9.50 -25.70 -20.06
CA LYS A 24 8.34 -26.51 -20.40
C LYS A 24 8.24 -26.69 -21.93
N SER A 25 8.01 -27.92 -22.37
CA SER A 25 7.63 -28.22 -23.76
C SER A 25 6.12 -28.48 -23.88
N GLU A 26 5.53 -28.11 -25.02
CA GLU A 26 4.14 -28.43 -25.40
C GLU A 26 4.05 -29.64 -26.34
N ASP A 27 5.18 -30.22 -26.76
CA ASP A 27 5.22 -31.40 -27.61
C ASP A 27 5.02 -32.67 -26.76
N PRO A 28 3.95 -33.46 -26.95
CA PRO A 28 3.66 -34.66 -26.17
C PRO A 28 4.77 -35.72 -26.14
N LEU A 29 5.69 -35.68 -27.10
CA LEU A 29 6.80 -36.63 -27.21
C LEU A 29 8.11 -36.10 -26.59
N HIS A 30 8.12 -34.88 -26.06
CA HIS A 30 9.30 -34.27 -25.46
C HIS A 30 9.46 -34.69 -24.00
N PRO A 31 10.68 -34.96 -23.50
CA PRO A 31 10.89 -35.39 -22.11
C PRO A 31 10.48 -34.31 -21.07
N ASP A 32 10.47 -33.03 -21.47
CA ASP A 32 9.94 -31.90 -20.68
C ASP A 32 8.47 -31.55 -20.95
N TYR A 33 7.71 -32.48 -21.54
CA TYR A 33 6.29 -32.26 -21.80
C TYR A 33 5.49 -32.26 -20.50
N VAL A 34 4.76 -31.17 -20.27
CA VAL A 34 3.79 -31.08 -19.17
C VAL A 34 2.44 -30.67 -19.74
N PRO A 35 1.42 -31.55 -19.65
CA PRO A 35 0.07 -31.23 -20.10
C PRO A 35 -0.46 -30.00 -19.38
N SER A 36 -0.69 -28.91 -20.12
CA SER A 36 -1.31 -27.69 -19.59
C SER A 36 -2.82 -27.81 -19.45
N LEU A 37 -3.41 -28.84 -20.06
CA LEU A 37 -4.84 -29.04 -20.17
C LEU A 37 -5.26 -30.26 -19.35
N PHE A 38 -5.40 -30.08 -18.05
CA PHE A 38 -6.02 -31.11 -17.22
C PHE A 38 -7.51 -31.22 -17.55
N SER A 39 -8.00 -32.45 -17.70
CA SER A 39 -9.40 -32.76 -18.02
C SER A 39 -10.41 -32.21 -17.00
N PHE A 40 -9.97 -31.91 -15.78
CA PHE A 40 -10.79 -31.32 -14.72
C PHE A 40 -10.76 -29.78 -14.68
N THR A 41 -10.00 -29.10 -15.57
CA THR A 41 -10.00 -27.63 -15.61
C THR A 41 -11.29 -27.12 -16.25
N SER A 42 -12.10 -26.40 -15.48
CA SER A 42 -13.34 -25.82 -16.01
C SER A 42 -13.03 -24.70 -17.00
N LYS A 43 -13.95 -24.44 -17.95
CA LYS A 43 -13.84 -23.29 -18.86
C LYS A 43 -13.69 -21.97 -18.09
N THR A 44 -14.31 -21.85 -16.92
CA THR A 44 -14.24 -20.65 -16.08
C THR A 44 -12.86 -20.44 -15.44
N ASP A 45 -12.20 -21.53 -15.04
CA ASP A 45 -10.84 -21.47 -14.48
C ASP A 45 -9.82 -21.06 -15.54
N ARG A 46 -10.01 -21.53 -16.78
CA ARG A 46 -9.18 -21.12 -17.93
C ARG A 46 -9.32 -19.62 -18.19
N THR A 47 -10.54 -19.10 -18.25
CA THR A 47 -10.77 -17.66 -18.44
C THR A 47 -10.19 -16.83 -17.29
N ARG A 48 -10.29 -17.32 -16.05
CA ARG A 48 -9.70 -16.66 -14.88
C ARG A 48 -8.17 -16.64 -14.95
N ALA A 49 -7.53 -17.74 -15.36
CA ALA A 49 -6.09 -17.83 -15.51
C ALA A 49 -5.55 -16.83 -16.56
N VAL A 50 -6.22 -16.72 -17.70
CA VAL A 50 -5.88 -15.73 -18.75
C VAL A 50 -5.99 -14.30 -18.22
N LYS A 51 -7.11 -13.95 -17.56
CA LYS A 51 -7.29 -12.62 -16.96
C LYS A 51 -6.24 -12.30 -15.88
N ASN A 52 -5.84 -13.29 -15.09
CA ASN A 52 -4.80 -13.12 -14.08
C ASN A 52 -3.43 -12.85 -14.72
N LEU A 53 -3.11 -13.53 -15.82
CA LEU A 53 -1.88 -13.33 -16.58
C LEU A 53 -1.83 -11.94 -17.22
N GLU A 54 -2.92 -11.49 -17.84
CA GLU A 54 -3.03 -10.12 -18.38
C GLU A 54 -2.83 -9.06 -17.29
N ARG A 55 -3.47 -9.27 -16.12
CA ARG A 55 -3.30 -8.35 -14.99
C ARG A 55 -1.86 -8.29 -14.50
N TYR A 56 -1.18 -9.43 -14.44
CA TYR A 56 0.24 -9.50 -14.06
C TYR A 56 1.14 -8.77 -15.06
N GLN A 57 0.91 -8.95 -16.36
CA GLN A 57 1.67 -8.26 -17.40
C GLN A 57 1.49 -6.73 -17.33
N ARG A 58 0.24 -6.25 -17.19
CA ARG A 58 -0.04 -4.82 -17.03
C ARG A 58 0.67 -4.23 -15.80
N PHE A 59 0.63 -4.94 -14.67
CA PHE A 59 1.33 -4.49 -13.46
C PHE A 59 2.85 -4.39 -13.68
N ARG A 60 3.43 -5.36 -14.38
CA ARG A 60 4.86 -5.37 -14.72
C ARG A 60 5.23 -4.20 -15.64
N GLU A 61 4.44 -3.93 -16.68
CA GLU A 61 4.64 -2.80 -17.59
C GLU A 61 4.58 -1.46 -16.87
N VAL A 62 3.58 -1.26 -16.00
CA VAL A 62 3.44 -0.03 -15.20
C VAL A 62 4.64 0.14 -14.26
N SER A 63 5.10 -0.95 -13.65
CA SER A 63 6.27 -0.92 -12.74
C SER A 63 7.55 -0.53 -13.48
N VAL A 64 7.77 -1.09 -14.68
CA VAL A 64 8.92 -0.72 -15.54
C VAL A 64 8.81 0.74 -15.98
N LYS A 65 7.64 1.21 -16.42
CA LYS A 65 7.43 2.61 -16.82
C LYS A 65 7.70 3.59 -15.68
N ARG A 66 7.25 3.27 -14.45
CA ARG A 66 7.54 4.08 -13.25
C ARG A 66 9.03 4.13 -12.93
N PHE A 67 9.72 3.00 -13.01
CA PHE A 67 11.17 2.93 -12.79
C PHE A 67 11.94 3.77 -13.81
N VAL A 68 11.60 3.66 -15.10
CA VAL A 68 12.22 4.43 -16.18
C VAL A 68 11.98 5.93 -15.97
N SER A 69 10.74 6.35 -15.74
CA SER A 69 10.39 7.77 -15.54
C SER A 69 11.07 8.38 -14.30
N ALA A 70 11.19 7.63 -13.20
CA ALA A 70 11.90 8.07 -12.01
C ALA A 70 13.40 8.27 -12.27
N ASN A 71 14.03 7.37 -13.04
CA ASN A 71 15.44 7.51 -13.41
C ASN A 71 15.68 8.68 -14.36
N THR A 72 14.81 8.89 -15.36
CA THR A 72 14.92 10.04 -16.27
C THR A 72 14.78 11.37 -15.51
N SER A 73 13.84 11.46 -14.56
CA SER A 73 13.69 12.65 -13.72
C SER A 73 14.91 12.91 -12.84
N LYS A 74 15.50 11.84 -12.28
CA LYS A 74 16.73 11.93 -11.46
C LYS A 74 17.94 12.37 -12.29
N GLU A 75 18.06 11.89 -13.52
CA GLU A 75 19.14 12.27 -14.45
C GLU A 75 19.03 13.74 -14.86
N LEU A 76 17.82 14.20 -15.22
CA LEU A 76 17.57 15.62 -15.54
C LEU A 76 17.90 16.54 -14.36
N ALA A 77 17.52 16.14 -13.14
CA ALA A 77 17.85 16.90 -11.93
C ALA A 77 19.37 16.95 -11.67
N ALA A 78 20.08 15.84 -11.87
CA ALA A 78 21.54 15.81 -11.74
C ALA A 78 22.24 16.73 -12.75
N THR A 79 21.78 16.72 -14.01
CA THR A 79 22.30 17.62 -15.05
C THR A 79 22.03 19.09 -14.73
N ALA A 80 20.84 19.42 -14.22
CA ALA A 80 20.52 20.79 -13.80
C ALA A 80 21.43 21.28 -12.66
N LEU A 81 21.72 20.43 -11.67
CA LEU A 81 22.65 20.77 -10.59
C LEU A 81 24.09 20.96 -11.08
N MET A 82 24.53 20.14 -12.04
CA MET A 82 25.87 20.27 -12.62
C MET A 82 26.02 21.57 -13.42
N ASN A 83 24.99 21.96 -14.17
CA ASN A 83 24.96 23.25 -14.88
C ASN A 83 24.98 24.45 -13.92
N LEU A 84 24.26 24.38 -12.80
CA LEU A 84 24.31 25.42 -11.77
C LEU A 84 25.71 25.53 -11.16
N TYR A 85 26.35 24.40 -10.85
CA TYR A 85 27.73 24.39 -10.37
C TYR A 85 28.70 25.00 -11.39
N GLN A 86 28.60 24.62 -12.66
CA GLN A 86 29.41 25.19 -13.75
C GLN A 86 29.22 26.72 -13.89
N SER A 87 27.97 27.19 -13.74
CA SER A 87 27.67 28.63 -13.78
C SER A 87 28.25 29.39 -12.58
N SER A 88 28.42 28.72 -11.44
CA SER A 88 29.01 29.30 -10.22
C SER A 88 30.54 29.38 -10.27
N THR A 89 31.20 28.45 -10.97
CA THR A 89 32.66 28.47 -11.14
C THR A 89 33.10 29.54 -12.15
N ILE A 90 32.33 29.74 -13.23
CA ILE A 90 32.57 30.80 -14.23
C ILE A 90 32.45 32.20 -13.59
N LYS A 91 31.58 32.39 -12.60
CA LYS A 91 31.44 33.66 -11.87
C LYS A 91 32.54 33.92 -10.84
N LYS A 92 33.23 32.89 -10.35
CA LYS A 92 34.34 33.04 -9.39
C LYS A 92 35.68 33.38 -10.04
N GLU A 93 35.88 33.08 -11.32
CA GLU A 93 37.14 33.37 -12.02
C GLU A 93 37.28 34.84 -12.49
N VAL A 94 36.20 35.63 -12.49
CA VAL A 94 36.23 37.04 -12.98
C VAL A 94 36.62 38.05 -11.88
N GLN A 95 36.86 37.61 -10.64
CA GLN A 95 37.03 38.51 -9.49
C GLN A 95 38.41 38.36 -8.82
N MET A 96 39.50 38.54 -9.58
CA MET A 96 40.83 38.79 -9.01
C MET A 96 41.62 39.78 -9.89
N VAL A 97 41.30 41.07 -9.81
CA VAL A 97 42.26 42.15 -10.12
C VAL A 97 42.09 43.25 -9.07
N GLU A 98 43.16 43.47 -8.33
CA GLU A 98 43.35 44.43 -7.24
C GLU A 98 43.86 45.76 -7.80
N VAL A 99 43.22 46.90 -7.47
CA VAL A 99 43.89 48.21 -7.32
C VAL A 99 43.17 49.03 -6.25
N GLN A 100 43.95 49.49 -5.28
CA GLN A 100 43.57 50.35 -4.16
C GLN A 100 43.41 51.83 -4.58
N GLY A 101 42.59 52.59 -3.86
CA GLY A 101 42.83 54.03 -3.64
C GLY A 101 41.64 54.99 -3.82
N THR A 102 41.09 55.41 -2.67
CA THR A 102 40.68 56.80 -2.33
C THR A 102 39.59 57.58 -3.08
N GLU A 103 38.74 58.17 -2.23
CA GLU A 103 37.95 59.41 -2.34
C GLU A 103 36.49 59.39 -2.84
N VAL A 104 35.70 60.07 -2.01
CA VAL A 104 34.27 60.29 -2.05
C VAL A 104 33.92 61.28 -3.15
N GLN A 105 32.96 60.92 -4.02
CA GLN A 105 32.11 61.90 -4.69
C GLN A 105 30.69 61.34 -4.81
N THR A 106 29.75 62.10 -4.26
CA THR A 106 28.30 61.93 -4.40
C THR A 106 27.91 61.99 -5.86
N VAL A 107 27.33 60.91 -6.38
CA VAL A 107 26.52 60.97 -7.60
C VAL A 107 25.15 60.44 -7.22
N GLU A 108 24.19 61.36 -7.11
CA GLU A 108 22.77 61.04 -7.22
C GLU A 108 22.57 60.27 -8.52
N VAL A 109 22.42 58.95 -8.41
CA VAL A 109 21.83 58.19 -9.51
C VAL A 109 20.34 58.49 -9.43
N GLN A 110 19.92 59.49 -10.20
CA GLN A 110 18.51 59.67 -10.55
C GLN A 110 17.99 58.29 -10.97
N GLY A 111 16.99 57.80 -10.23
CA GLY A 111 16.30 56.58 -10.57
C GLY A 111 15.76 56.72 -11.97
N THR A 112 16.40 56.07 -12.94
CA THR A 112 15.78 55.83 -14.22
C THR A 112 14.63 54.87 -13.91
N GLU A 113 13.44 55.44 -13.81
CA GLU A 113 12.20 54.71 -13.68
C GLU A 113 12.05 53.84 -14.93
N VAL A 114 12.54 52.60 -14.82
CA VAL A 114 12.25 51.59 -15.82
C VAL A 114 10.80 51.22 -15.62
N GLN A 115 10.00 51.63 -16.60
CA GLN A 115 8.62 51.23 -16.84
C GLN A 115 8.39 49.78 -16.36
N THR A 116 7.68 49.65 -15.24
CA THR A 116 7.51 48.41 -14.45
C THR A 116 6.10 47.82 -14.59
N ASP A 117 5.26 48.43 -15.42
CA ASP A 117 3.85 48.06 -15.52
C ASP A 117 3.64 46.65 -16.11
N GLU A 118 4.51 46.20 -17.01
CA GLU A 118 4.38 44.86 -17.61
C GLU A 118 4.81 43.73 -16.64
N THR A 119 5.79 43.96 -15.77
CA THR A 119 6.29 42.93 -14.82
C THR A 119 5.46 42.85 -13.54
N HIS A 120 4.85 43.97 -13.10
CA HIS A 120 3.97 43.98 -11.93
C HIS A 120 2.66 43.20 -12.20
N SER A 121 2.16 43.22 -13.44
CA SER A 121 0.98 42.46 -13.87
C SER A 121 1.21 40.94 -13.79
N ASP A 122 2.36 40.45 -14.28
CA ASP A 122 2.69 39.02 -14.23
C ASP A 122 2.91 38.53 -12.80
N ILE A 123 3.55 39.34 -11.95
CA ILE A 123 3.73 39.06 -10.52
C ILE A 123 2.36 39.00 -9.81
N ALA A 124 1.44 39.91 -10.13
CA ALA A 124 0.09 39.90 -9.59
C ALA A 124 -0.69 38.66 -10.03
N SER A 125 -0.62 38.28 -11.31
CA SER A 125 -1.22 37.08 -11.86
C SER A 125 -0.69 35.80 -11.20
N LEU A 126 0.63 35.70 -10.99
CA LEU A 126 1.24 34.57 -10.30
C LEU A 126 0.82 34.49 -8.83
N HIS A 127 0.74 35.63 -8.12
CA HIS A 127 0.24 35.66 -6.75
C HIS A 127 -1.23 35.23 -6.66
N GLU A 128 -2.06 35.63 -7.62
CA GLU A 128 -3.46 35.20 -7.70
C GLU A 128 -3.58 33.69 -7.98
N GLN A 129 -2.75 33.15 -8.87
CA GLN A 129 -2.67 31.71 -9.13
C GLN A 129 -2.19 30.93 -7.90
N ILE A 130 -1.15 31.40 -7.20
CA ILE A 130 -0.67 30.78 -5.95
C ILE A 130 -1.77 30.78 -4.89
N LYS A 131 -2.50 31.89 -4.77
CA LYS A 131 -3.62 32.01 -3.83
C LYS A 131 -4.76 31.05 -4.18
N SER A 132 -5.13 30.98 -5.45
CA SER A 132 -6.14 30.06 -5.98
C SER A 132 -5.75 28.61 -5.71
N LEU A 133 -4.53 28.22 -6.09
CA LEU A 133 -4.04 26.86 -5.93
C LEU A 133 -3.89 26.46 -4.45
N ASN A 134 -3.49 27.39 -3.58
CA ASN A 134 -3.46 27.15 -2.14
C ASN A 134 -4.87 26.94 -1.56
N SER A 135 -5.86 27.71 -2.03
CA SER A 135 -7.25 27.52 -1.61
C SER A 135 -7.82 26.18 -2.07
N GLU A 136 -7.49 25.75 -3.29
CA GLU A 136 -7.86 24.43 -3.81
C GLU A 136 -7.17 23.31 -3.03
N CYS A 137 -5.86 23.44 -2.77
CA CYS A 137 -5.12 22.49 -1.93
C CYS A 137 -5.74 22.36 -0.53
N GLN A 138 -6.16 23.48 0.06
CA GLN A 138 -6.81 23.49 1.37
C GLN A 138 -8.18 22.79 1.32
N SER A 139 -9.02 23.12 0.33
CA SER A 139 -10.32 22.48 0.14
C SER A 139 -10.21 20.97 -0.11
N LEU A 140 -9.23 20.53 -0.91
CA LEU A 140 -8.98 19.11 -1.14
C LEU A 140 -8.52 18.40 0.14
N ARG A 141 -7.67 19.03 0.95
CA ARG A 141 -7.24 18.49 2.25
C ARG A 141 -8.41 18.34 3.21
N GLU A 142 -9.29 19.34 3.25
CA GLU A 142 -10.51 19.29 4.05
C GLU A 142 -11.44 18.17 3.57
N LYS A 143 -11.61 18.01 2.25
CA LYS A 143 -12.46 16.95 1.71
C LYS A 143 -11.87 15.55 1.96
N VAL A 144 -10.56 15.40 1.86
CA VAL A 144 -9.87 14.15 2.23
C VAL A 144 -10.09 13.87 3.71
N HIS A 145 -9.91 14.85 4.59
CA HIS A 145 -10.14 14.67 6.02
C HIS A 145 -11.61 14.32 6.33
N GLU A 146 -12.57 14.96 5.66
CA GLU A 146 -13.99 14.66 5.77
C GLU A 146 -14.30 13.22 5.34
N LEU A 147 -13.86 12.81 4.14
CA LEU A 147 -14.04 11.45 3.64
C LEU A 147 -13.33 10.39 4.50
N GLU A 148 -12.13 10.69 5.00
CA GLU A 148 -11.41 9.83 5.94
C GLU A 148 -12.16 9.69 7.25
N SER A 149 -12.77 10.78 7.75
CA SER A 149 -13.61 10.75 8.95
C SER A 149 -14.87 9.92 8.73
N GLU A 150 -15.52 10.07 7.57
CA GLU A 150 -16.73 9.34 7.18
C GLU A 150 -16.44 7.84 7.03
N LEU A 151 -15.28 7.49 6.45
CA LEU A 151 -14.82 6.10 6.35
C LEU A 151 -14.46 5.51 7.72
N LYS A 152 -13.80 6.29 8.58
CA LYS A 152 -13.39 5.85 9.92
C LYS A 152 -14.57 5.65 10.87
N LEU A 153 -15.65 6.42 10.68
CA LEU A 153 -16.89 6.30 11.46
C LEU A 153 -17.70 5.04 11.14
N HIS A 154 -17.39 4.31 10.06
CA HIS A 154 -18.32 3.30 9.54
C HIS A 154 -18.01 1.83 9.85
N VAL A 155 -16.91 1.51 10.53
CA VAL A 155 -16.61 0.13 10.96
C VAL A 155 -16.52 0.08 12.48
N LEU A 156 -17.38 -0.74 13.11
CA LEU A 156 -17.33 -0.96 14.55
C LEU A 156 -15.95 -1.45 14.98
N ASP A 157 -15.35 -0.73 15.92
CA ASP A 157 -14.09 -1.12 16.55
C ASP A 157 -14.29 -1.21 18.07
N PRO A 158 -13.71 -2.22 18.74
CA PRO A 158 -13.82 -2.35 20.19
C PRO A 158 -13.36 -1.10 20.95
N SER A 159 -12.44 -0.32 20.40
CA SER A 159 -11.96 0.93 21.01
C SER A 159 -13.04 2.02 21.13
N GLN A 160 -14.13 1.91 20.36
CA GLN A 160 -15.25 2.85 20.39
C GLN A 160 -16.32 2.47 21.44
N PHE A 161 -16.11 1.37 22.17
CA PHE A 161 -17.11 0.81 23.09
C PHE A 161 -16.74 1.12 24.53
N ASP A 162 -17.69 1.68 25.26
CA ASP A 162 -17.62 1.76 26.72
C ASP A 162 -17.78 0.35 27.33
N ASP A 163 -17.33 0.16 28.58
CA ASP A 163 -17.44 -1.12 29.28
C ASP A 163 -18.88 -1.67 29.32
N SER A 164 -19.87 -0.78 29.44
CA SER A 164 -21.29 -1.14 29.35
C SER A 164 -21.68 -1.74 28.00
N LYS A 165 -21.17 -1.17 26.90
CA LYS A 165 -21.40 -1.69 25.54
C LYS A 165 -20.67 -3.01 25.35
N ILE A 166 -19.41 -3.12 25.79
CA ILE A 166 -18.66 -4.38 25.73
C ILE A 166 -19.42 -5.50 26.46
N LYS A 167 -19.92 -5.23 27.66
CA LYS A 167 -20.72 -6.19 28.42
C LYS A 167 -22.02 -6.59 27.72
N PHE A 168 -22.72 -5.63 27.15
CA PHE A 168 -23.96 -5.90 26.41
C PHE A 168 -23.70 -6.77 25.16
N PHE A 169 -22.72 -6.39 24.34
CA PHE A 169 -22.48 -7.00 23.04
C PHE A 169 -21.68 -8.30 23.10
N THR A 170 -20.75 -8.44 24.04
CA THR A 170 -19.84 -9.59 24.12
C THR A 170 -20.05 -10.46 25.36
N GLY A 171 -20.72 -9.93 26.39
CA GLY A 171 -20.82 -10.59 27.70
C GLY A 171 -19.59 -10.41 28.60
N LEU A 172 -18.52 -9.78 28.12
CA LEU A 172 -17.30 -9.54 28.89
C LEU A 172 -17.46 -8.32 29.81
N PRO A 173 -16.87 -8.33 31.01
CA PRO A 173 -17.11 -7.29 32.02
C PRO A 173 -16.54 -5.91 31.63
N SER A 174 -15.44 -5.84 30.88
CA SER A 174 -14.82 -4.59 30.45
C SER A 174 -14.04 -4.75 29.14
N LEU A 175 -13.71 -3.62 28.50
CA LEU A 175 -12.83 -3.57 27.33
C LEU A 175 -11.45 -4.17 27.64
N GLN A 176 -10.96 -4.00 28.87
CA GLN A 176 -9.70 -4.58 29.32
C GLN A 176 -9.74 -6.12 29.25
N THR A 177 -10.83 -6.74 29.72
CA THR A 177 -11.00 -8.20 29.63
C THR A 177 -11.09 -8.67 28.18
N PHE A 178 -11.76 -7.90 27.33
CA PHE A 178 -11.79 -8.16 25.89
C PHE A 178 -10.38 -8.15 25.28
N MET A 179 -9.55 -7.16 25.60
CA MET A 179 -8.18 -7.07 25.09
C MET A 179 -7.28 -8.19 25.62
N LEU A 180 -7.42 -8.58 26.89
CA LEU A 180 -6.71 -9.73 27.47
C LEU A 180 -7.09 -11.05 26.78
N LEU A 181 -8.38 -11.25 26.53
CA LEU A 181 -8.86 -12.40 25.76
C LEU A 181 -8.26 -12.39 24.35
N PHE A 182 -8.28 -11.24 23.68
CA PHE A 182 -7.69 -11.09 22.36
C PHE A 182 -6.20 -11.45 22.36
N SER A 183 -5.42 -10.97 23.33
CA SER A 183 -4.00 -11.31 23.49
C SER A 183 -3.77 -12.80 23.71
N SER A 184 -4.68 -13.49 24.39
CA SER A 184 -4.57 -14.92 24.65
C SER A 184 -4.85 -15.75 23.39
N VAL A 185 -5.78 -15.27 22.56
CA VAL A 185 -6.21 -15.95 21.34
C VAL A 185 -5.36 -15.56 20.13
N SER A 186 -4.72 -14.39 20.14
CA SER A 186 -3.91 -13.89 19.02
C SER A 186 -2.73 -14.79 18.67
N SER A 187 -2.22 -15.59 19.61
CA SER A 187 -1.17 -16.58 19.37
C SER A 187 -1.66 -17.80 18.58
N VAL A 188 -2.97 -18.11 18.66
CA VAL A 188 -3.61 -19.28 18.03
C VAL A 188 -4.29 -18.91 16.71
N VAL A 189 -4.64 -17.63 16.51
CA VAL A 189 -5.29 -17.17 15.28
C VAL A 189 -4.30 -17.25 14.11
N PRO A 190 -4.62 -17.99 13.03
CA PRO A 190 -3.75 -18.04 11.87
C PRO A 190 -3.64 -16.66 11.21
N VAL A 191 -2.42 -16.16 11.09
CA VAL A 191 -2.10 -14.90 10.41
C VAL A 191 -2.57 -15.01 8.96
N THR A 192 -3.64 -14.29 8.62
CA THR A 192 -4.23 -14.37 7.29
C THR A 192 -3.73 -13.18 6.46
N THR A 193 -3.27 -13.40 5.23
CA THR A 193 -2.78 -12.31 4.37
C THR A 193 -3.90 -11.43 3.78
N LYS A 194 -5.17 -11.77 4.01
CA LYS A 194 -6.36 -11.08 3.49
C LYS A 194 -7.37 -10.85 4.61
N HIS A 195 -7.18 -9.79 5.36
CA HIS A 195 -8.12 -9.34 6.39
C HIS A 195 -9.03 -8.25 5.81
N SER A 196 -10.34 -8.50 5.79
CA SER A 196 -11.34 -7.48 5.49
C SER A 196 -11.63 -6.58 6.71
N LEU A 197 -11.29 -7.05 7.91
CA LEU A 197 -11.45 -6.37 9.20
C LEU A 197 -10.21 -6.61 10.05
N LYS A 198 -9.94 -5.72 11.02
CA LYS A 198 -8.88 -5.95 12.00
C LYS A 198 -9.19 -7.20 12.84
N PRO A 199 -8.20 -7.99 13.29
CA PRO A 199 -8.45 -9.17 14.12
C PRO A 199 -9.27 -8.89 15.39
N THR A 200 -9.10 -7.72 16.00
CA THR A 200 -9.93 -7.27 17.14
C THR A 200 -11.41 -7.11 16.76
N GLN A 201 -11.69 -6.58 15.57
CA GLN A 201 -13.05 -6.43 15.03
C GLN A 201 -13.65 -7.79 14.66
N GLU A 202 -12.84 -8.70 14.10
CA GLU A 202 -13.28 -10.07 13.81
C GLU A 202 -13.68 -10.83 15.09
N LEU A 203 -12.91 -10.67 16.18
CA LEU A 203 -13.25 -11.22 17.50
C LEU A 203 -14.56 -10.61 18.01
N LEU A 204 -14.70 -9.28 17.97
CA LEU A 204 -15.92 -8.58 18.39
C LEU A 204 -17.15 -9.08 17.66
N LEU A 205 -17.08 -9.16 16.33
CA LEU A 205 -18.14 -9.69 15.48
C LEU A 205 -18.53 -11.12 15.91
N THR A 206 -17.52 -11.96 16.19
CA THR A 206 -17.74 -13.35 16.59
C THR A 206 -18.42 -13.43 17.97
N LEU A 207 -17.97 -12.64 18.95
CA LEU A 207 -18.59 -12.60 20.27
C LEU A 207 -20.03 -12.05 20.20
N MET A 208 -20.28 -11.01 19.39
CA MET A 208 -21.63 -10.50 19.15
C MET A 208 -22.56 -11.57 18.56
N LYS A 209 -22.06 -12.34 17.57
CA LYS A 209 -22.81 -13.47 17.00
C LYS A 209 -23.13 -14.53 18.05
N LEU A 210 -22.15 -14.92 18.88
CA LEU A 210 -22.35 -15.95 19.90
C LEU A 210 -23.26 -15.50 21.04
N ARG A 211 -23.18 -14.23 21.46
CA ARG A 211 -23.93 -13.69 22.60
C ARG A 211 -25.37 -13.33 22.28
N LEU A 212 -25.58 -12.70 21.12
CA LEU A 212 -26.87 -12.11 20.71
C LEU A 212 -27.56 -12.90 19.60
N ASN A 213 -26.91 -13.93 19.04
CA ASN A 213 -27.41 -14.74 17.92
C ASN A 213 -27.85 -13.91 16.70
N LEU A 214 -27.18 -12.80 16.42
CA LEU A 214 -27.51 -11.90 15.30
C LEU A 214 -27.41 -12.61 13.94
N SER A 215 -28.24 -12.24 12.96
CA SER A 215 -28.10 -12.79 11.60
C SER A 215 -26.77 -12.38 10.96
N GLU A 216 -26.20 -13.24 10.11
CA GLU A 216 -24.96 -12.90 9.39
C GLU A 216 -25.14 -11.73 8.43
N GLU A 217 -26.35 -11.57 7.91
CA GLU A 217 -26.73 -10.42 7.09
C GLU A 217 -26.69 -9.12 7.89
N PHE A 218 -27.27 -9.10 9.09
CA PHE A 218 -27.23 -7.92 9.96
C PHE A 218 -25.81 -7.57 10.39
N LEU A 219 -25.00 -8.57 10.73
CA LEU A 219 -23.58 -8.37 11.02
C LEU A 219 -22.81 -7.84 9.80
N GLY A 220 -23.18 -8.27 8.59
CA GLY A 220 -22.61 -7.75 7.35
C GLY A 220 -22.86 -6.26 7.17
N HIS A 221 -24.11 -5.81 7.41
CA HIS A 221 -24.46 -4.40 7.39
C HIS A 221 -23.72 -3.60 8.48
N LEU A 222 -23.63 -4.17 9.69
CA LEU A 222 -23.04 -3.52 10.85
C LEU A 222 -21.52 -3.30 10.71
N PHE A 223 -20.81 -4.28 10.13
CA PHE A 223 -19.37 -4.21 9.91
C PHE A 223 -18.98 -3.82 8.48
N ARG A 224 -19.96 -3.44 7.63
CA ARG A 224 -19.75 -3.06 6.22
C ARG A 224 -18.98 -4.10 5.40
N ILE A 225 -19.27 -5.38 5.66
CA ILE A 225 -18.70 -6.51 4.93
C ILE A 225 -19.80 -7.38 4.34
N HIS A 226 -19.50 -8.07 3.24
CA HIS A 226 -20.47 -8.99 2.63
C HIS A 226 -20.78 -10.16 3.58
N GLN A 227 -22.03 -10.63 3.59
CA GLN A 227 -22.48 -11.75 4.46
C GLN A 227 -21.59 -13.00 4.30
N SER A 228 -21.17 -13.32 3.08
CA SER A 228 -20.22 -14.43 2.84
C SER A 228 -18.85 -14.23 3.52
N THR A 229 -18.41 -12.99 3.74
CA THR A 229 -17.20 -12.67 4.51
C THR A 229 -17.44 -12.89 6.00
N VAL A 230 -18.61 -12.51 6.52
CA VAL A 230 -19.03 -12.78 7.90
C VAL A 230 -18.97 -14.28 8.19
N SER A 231 -19.59 -15.12 7.36
CA SER A 231 -19.57 -16.57 7.59
C SER A 231 -18.15 -17.16 7.57
N ARG A 232 -17.26 -16.62 6.72
CA ARG A 232 -15.85 -17.04 6.67
C ARG A 232 -15.10 -16.67 7.95
N ILE A 233 -15.32 -15.47 8.47
CA ILE A 233 -14.75 -15.01 9.75
C ILE A 233 -15.25 -15.92 10.87
N LEU A 234 -16.57 -16.14 10.98
CA LEU A 234 -17.15 -16.98 12.03
C LEU A 234 -16.57 -18.39 12.04
N ARG A 235 -16.51 -19.06 10.87
CA ARG A 235 -15.90 -20.41 10.77
C ARG A 235 -14.44 -20.43 11.21
N ARG A 236 -13.66 -19.41 10.82
CA ARG A 236 -12.26 -19.29 11.24
C ARG A 236 -12.13 -19.19 12.75
N TRP A 237 -12.90 -18.32 13.38
CA TRP A 237 -12.84 -18.09 14.82
C TRP A 237 -13.40 -19.25 15.66
N ILE A 238 -14.41 -19.96 15.15
CA ILE A 238 -14.94 -21.17 15.81
C ILE A 238 -13.88 -22.27 15.86
N HIS A 239 -13.16 -22.53 14.76
CA HIS A 239 -12.09 -23.51 14.77
C HIS A 239 -10.91 -23.12 15.68
N VAL A 240 -10.60 -21.82 15.79
CA VAL A 240 -9.61 -21.33 16.75
C VAL A 240 -10.03 -21.61 18.20
N ARG A 241 -11.32 -21.42 18.53
CA ARG A 241 -11.86 -21.78 19.86
C ARG A 241 -11.72 -23.27 20.15
N GLU A 242 -12.01 -24.12 19.17
CA GLU A 242 -11.86 -25.57 19.31
C GLU A 242 -10.39 -25.96 19.51
N ALA A 243 -9.47 -25.39 18.73
CA ALA A 243 -8.04 -25.61 18.89
C ALA A 243 -7.52 -25.14 20.27
N PHE A 244 -8.01 -24.01 20.77
CA PHE A 244 -7.68 -23.50 22.11
C PHE A 244 -8.17 -24.45 23.23
N ASN A 245 -9.36 -25.04 23.07
CA ASN A 245 -9.89 -26.01 24.04
C ASN A 245 -9.13 -27.34 24.03
N SER A 246 -8.56 -27.74 22.89
CA SER A 246 -7.77 -28.97 22.78
C SER A 246 -6.31 -28.84 23.28
N LEU A 247 -5.88 -27.63 23.64
CA LEU A 247 -4.54 -27.34 24.19
C LEU A 247 -4.51 -27.27 25.72
N LYS A 248 -5.65 -27.47 26.38
CA LYS A 248 -5.79 -27.64 27.84
C LYS A 248 -6.01 -29.10 28.18
#